data_AF-A0A8T3TXM8-F1
#
_entry.id   AF-A0A8T3TXM8-F1
#
_cell.length_a   1.000
_cell.length_b   1.000
_cell.length_c   1.000
_cell.angle_alpha   90.00
_cell.angle_beta   90.00
_cell.angle_gamma   90.00
#
_symmetry.space_group_name_H-M   'P 1'
#
loop_
_entity.id
_entity.type
_entity.pdbx_description
1 polymer ?
#
loop_
_entity_poly.entity_id
_entity_poly.type
_entity_poly.pdbx_seq_one_letter_code
_entity_poly.pdbx_strand_id
1 'polypeptide(L)'
;MKFFRFLNVLRIFRNSIKYLYNPEIPFRYKLIPTFAFIYFIIPIDLLPELRILGIGLIDDFFIVYSALYWFDSLCKKYINKKEYIDTEYEVKDDKEEET
;
A
#
# COMPACT_ATOMS: atom_id res chain seq x y z
N MET A 1 -8.59 25.34 0.88
CA MET A 1 -7.76 24.65 -0.14
C MET A 1 -7.65 23.14 0.17
N LYS A 2 -8.61 22.31 -0.27
CA LYS A 2 -8.58 20.83 -0.11
C LYS A 2 -8.11 20.07 -1.37
N PHE A 3 -7.87 20.79 -2.47
CA PHE A 3 -7.51 20.22 -3.79
C PHE A 3 -6.20 19.42 -3.78
N PHE A 4 -5.21 19.82 -2.97
CA PHE A 4 -3.94 19.10 -2.86
C PHE A 4 -4.10 17.65 -2.36
N ARG A 5 -5.16 17.33 -1.61
CA ARG A 5 -5.42 15.96 -1.14
C ARG A 5 -5.89 15.04 -2.27
N PHE A 6 -6.60 15.55 -3.27
CA PHE A 6 -7.07 14.75 -4.41
C PHE A 6 -5.92 14.29 -5.31
N LEU A 7 -4.88 15.11 -5.48
CA LEU A 7 -3.67 14.72 -6.23
C LEU A 7 -2.95 13.52 -5.60
N ASN A 8 -3.02 13.38 -4.27
CA ASN A 8 -2.46 12.20 -3.59
C ASN A 8 -3.19 10.91 -3.95
N VAL A 9 -4.50 10.95 -4.17
CA VAL A 9 -5.31 9.78 -4.56
C VAL A 9 -4.81 9.22 -5.89
N LEU A 10 -4.63 10.08 -6.89
CA LEU A 10 -4.10 9.69 -8.19
C LEU A 10 -2.69 9.10 -8.09
N ARG A 11 -1.85 9.67 -7.22
CA ARG A 11 -0.50 9.16 -6.96
C ARG A 11 -0.53 7.76 -6.34
N ILE A 12 -1.37 7.55 -5.32
CA ILE A 12 -1.54 6.24 -4.65
C ILE A 12 -2.04 5.20 -5.65
N PHE A 13 -3.02 5.56 -6.48
CA PHE A 13 -3.57 4.68 -7.50
C PHE A 13 -2.49 4.26 -8.52
N ARG A 14 -1.74 5.22 -9.06
CA ARG A 14 -0.64 4.96 -10.00
C ARG A 14 0.45 4.07 -9.38
N ASN A 15 0.83 4.35 -8.13
CA ASN A 15 1.82 3.55 -7.41
C ASN A 15 1.31 2.13 -7.14
N SER A 16 0.04 1.99 -6.75
CA SER A 16 -0.58 0.69 -6.50
C SER A 16 -0.56 -0.19 -7.75
N ILE A 17 -0.88 0.38 -8.91
CA ILE A 17 -0.73 -0.31 -10.20
C ILE A 17 0.73 -0.74 -10.41
N LYS A 18 1.68 0.16 -10.22
CA LYS A 18 3.12 -0.15 -10.35
C LYS A 18 3.54 -1.31 -9.44
N TYR A 19 3.10 -1.33 -8.19
CA TYR A 19 3.43 -2.40 -7.22
C TYR A 19 2.72 -3.72 -7.54
N LEU A 20 1.51 -3.67 -8.09
CA LEU A 20 0.77 -4.87 -8.48
C LEU A 20 1.49 -5.64 -9.60
N TYR A 21 2.03 -4.91 -10.58
CA TYR A 21 2.85 -5.48 -11.66
C TYR A 21 4.31 -5.72 -11.27
N ASN A 22 4.76 -5.26 -10.10
CA ASN A 22 6.13 -5.51 -9.64
C ASN A 22 6.26 -6.98 -9.15
N PRO A 23 7.15 -7.80 -9.73
CA PRO A 23 7.38 -9.18 -9.29
C PRO A 23 8.07 -9.27 -7.92
N GLU A 24 8.73 -8.21 -7.45
CA GLU A 24 9.41 -8.21 -6.15
C GLU A 24 8.45 -8.17 -4.96
N ILE A 25 7.22 -7.69 -5.16
CA ILE A 25 6.20 -7.63 -4.12
C ILE A 25 5.61 -9.03 -3.93
N PRO A 26 5.64 -9.61 -2.73
CA PRO A 26 5.11 -10.95 -2.50
C PRO A 26 3.60 -10.97 -2.70
N PHE A 27 3.11 -12.09 -3.23
CA PHE A 27 1.71 -12.28 -3.63
C PHE A 27 0.71 -11.98 -2.51
N ARG A 28 1.11 -12.21 -1.25
CA ARG A 28 0.31 -11.92 -0.04
C ARG A 28 -0.15 -10.47 0.03
N TYR A 29 0.68 -9.50 -0.37
CA TYR A 29 0.27 -8.09 -0.36
C TYR A 29 -0.68 -7.76 -1.51
N LYS A 30 -0.52 -8.42 -2.66
CA LYS A 30 -1.39 -8.23 -3.84
C LYS A 30 -2.83 -8.67 -3.58
N LEU A 31 -3.04 -9.57 -2.62
CA LEU A 31 -4.38 -9.97 -2.19
C LEU A 31 -5.20 -8.79 -1.65
N ILE A 32 -4.58 -7.80 -1.00
CA ILE A 32 -5.27 -6.65 -0.40
C ILE A 32 -6.07 -5.86 -1.46
N PRO A 33 -5.44 -5.32 -2.53
CA PRO A 33 -6.20 -4.64 -3.57
C PRO A 33 -7.16 -5.60 -4.29
N THR A 34 -6.78 -6.87 -4.50
CA THR A 34 -7.68 -7.85 -5.12
C THR A 34 -8.98 -8.04 -4.33
N PHE A 35 -8.90 -8.23 -3.01
CA PHE A 35 -10.08 -8.35 -2.15
C PHE A 35 -10.90 -7.07 -2.11
N ALA A 36 -10.26 -5.90 -2.12
CA ALA A 36 -10.97 -4.62 -2.19
C ALA A 36 -11.75 -4.47 -3.51
N PHE A 37 -11.18 -4.88 -4.65
CA PHE A 37 -11.88 -4.89 -5.93
C PHE A 37 -12.99 -5.94 -6.01
N ILE A 38 -12.74 -7.13 -5.45
CA ILE A 38 -13.77 -8.18 -5.35
C ILE A 38 -14.94 -7.69 -4.50
N TYR A 39 -14.67 -7.03 -3.36
CA TYR A 39 -15.68 -6.42 -2.51
C TYR A 39 -16.49 -5.34 -3.26
N PHE A 40 -15.82 -4.51 -4.07
CA PHE A 40 -16.48 -3.49 -4.88
C PHE A 40 -17.39 -4.07 -5.99
N ILE A 41 -16.98 -5.19 -6.61
CA ILE A 41 -17.71 -5.80 -7.73
C ILE A 41 -18.85 -6.69 -7.25
N ILE A 42 -18.66 -7.38 -6.12
CA ILE A 42 -19.66 -8.31 -5.63
C ILE A 42 -20.74 -7.53 -4.84
N PRO A 43 -22.02 -7.58 -5.24
CA PRO A 43 -23.12 -6.93 -4.55
C PRO A 43 -23.57 -7.75 -3.32
N ILE A 44 -22.63 -8.16 -2.45
CA ILE A 44 -22.95 -8.94 -1.24
C ILE A 44 -23.53 -8.06 -0.13
N ASP A 45 -23.52 -6.73 -0.28
CA ASP A 45 -24.24 -5.75 0.55
C ASP A 45 -24.14 -6.08 2.05
N LEU A 46 -22.99 -5.78 2.68
CA LEU A 46 -22.84 -5.95 4.14
C LEU A 46 -23.79 -5.02 4.91
N LEU A 47 -24.23 -3.91 4.28
CA LEU A 47 -25.15 -2.91 4.84
C LEU A 47 -26.18 -2.47 3.77
N PRO A 48 -27.19 -3.31 3.47
CA PRO A 48 -28.25 -2.97 2.53
C PRO A 48 -29.00 -1.68 2.92
N GLU A 49 -29.04 -1.37 4.22
CA GLU A 49 -29.79 -0.25 4.80
C GLU A 49 -29.19 1.13 4.47
N LEU A 50 -27.87 1.24 4.28
CA LEU A 50 -27.20 2.52 3.98
C LEU A 50 -27.29 2.92 2.51
N ARG A 51 -27.61 1.98 1.62
CA ARG A 51 -27.75 2.21 0.17
C ARG A 51 -28.98 3.07 -0.16
N ILE A 52 -30.04 3.00 0.67
CA ILE A 52 -31.29 3.75 0.49
C ILE A 52 -31.10 5.27 0.65
N LEU A 53 -30.10 5.71 1.42
CA LEU A 53 -29.81 7.13 1.67
C LEU A 53 -28.79 7.75 0.69
N GLY A 54 -28.31 7.00 -0.31
CA GLY A 54 -27.28 7.49 -1.26
C GLY A 54 -25.88 7.64 -0.64
N ILE A 55 -25.70 7.25 0.62
CA ILE A 55 -24.43 7.31 1.37
C ILE A 55 -23.56 6.07 1.09
N GLY A 56 -24.18 4.93 0.72
CA GLY A 56 -23.49 3.66 0.49
C GLY A 56 -22.37 3.71 -0.57
N LEU A 57 -22.52 4.53 -1.62
CA LEU A 57 -21.48 4.65 -2.66
C LEU A 57 -20.19 5.31 -2.15
N ILE A 58 -20.33 6.30 -1.25
CA ILE A 58 -19.18 7.02 -0.70
C ILE A 58 -18.35 6.09 0.20
N ASP A 59 -19.02 5.19 0.91
CA ASP A 59 -18.38 4.21 1.79
C ASP A 59 -17.57 3.17 0.98
N ASP A 60 -18.12 2.66 -0.12
CA ASP A 60 -17.42 1.70 -0.99
C ASP A 60 -16.14 2.30 -1.59
N PHE A 61 -16.18 3.56 -2.07
CA PHE A 61 -14.99 4.27 -2.54
C PHE A 61 -13.98 4.53 -1.43
N PHE A 62 -14.45 4.79 -0.20
CA PHE A 62 -13.59 5.00 0.95
C PHE A 62 -12.86 3.73 1.36
N ILE A 63 -13.53 2.58 1.31
CA ILE A 63 -12.94 1.25 1.55
C ILE A 63 -11.87 0.92 0.52
N VAL A 64 -12.18 1.08 -0.78
CA VAL A 64 -11.21 0.83 -1.86
C VAL A 64 -10.00 1.76 -1.72
N TYR A 65 -10.24 3.05 -1.47
CA TYR A 65 -9.17 4.01 -1.24
C TYR A 65 -8.29 3.64 -0.03
N SER A 66 -8.90 3.27 1.09
CA SER A 66 -8.18 2.88 2.31
C SER A 66 -7.35 1.62 2.09
N ALA A 67 -7.89 0.64 1.37
CA ALA A 67 -7.16 -0.58 1.03
C ALA A 67 -5.96 -0.30 0.11
N LEU A 68 -6.12 0.55 -0.91
CA LEU A 68 -5.03 0.96 -1.79
C LEU A 68 -3.96 1.77 -1.06
N TYR A 69 -4.36 2.67 -0.16
CA TYR A 69 -3.43 3.43 0.68
C TYR A 69 -2.63 2.51 1.59
N TRP A 70 -3.29 1.53 2.22
CA TRP A 70 -2.61 0.55 3.06
C TRP A 70 -1.65 -0.31 2.25
N PHE A 71 -2.06 -0.75 1.07
CA PHE A 71 -1.22 -1.51 0.13
C PHE A 71 0.03 -0.74 -0.31
N ASP A 72 -0.10 0.53 -0.72
CA ASP A 72 1.04 1.40 -1.08
C ASP A 72 2.03 1.54 0.09
N SER A 73 1.53 1.70 1.31
CA SER A 73 2.36 1.80 2.52
C SER A 73 3.10 0.50 2.84
N LEU A 74 2.43 -0.65 2.76
CA LEU A 74 3.05 -1.96 2.97
C LEU A 74 4.11 -2.27 1.91
N CYS A 75 3.83 -1.96 0.64
CA CYS A 75 4.78 -2.17 -0.45
C CYS A 75 6.04 -1.31 -0.27
N LYS A 76 5.88 -0.03 0.09
CA LYS A 76 7.01 0.85 0.41
C LYS A 76 7.83 0.33 1.58
N LYS A 77 7.18 -0.09 2.67
CA LYS A 77 7.87 -0.65 3.84
C LYS A 77 8.62 -1.93 3.48
N TYR A 78 8.03 -2.78 2.65
CA TYR A 78 8.67 -4.02 2.19
C TYR A 78 9.90 -3.75 1.33
N ILE A 79 9.80 -2.84 0.35
CA ILE A 79 10.91 -2.47 -0.53
C ILE A 79 12.04 -1.83 0.29
N ASN A 80 11.73 -0.85 1.15
CA ASN A 80 12.73 -0.20 2.00
C ASN A 80 13.41 -1.19 2.95
N LYS A 81 12.67 -2.16 3.51
CA LYS A 81 13.26 -3.22 4.34
C LYS A 81 14.21 -4.13 3.55
N LYS A 82 13.96 -4.35 2.26
CA LYS A 82 14.84 -5.15 1.39
C LYS A 82 16.13 -4.40 1.05
N GLU A 83 16.08 -3.06 0.98
CA GLU A 83 17.22 -2.19 0.71
C GLU A 83 18.15 -2.05 1.93
N TYR A 84 17.61 -2.10 3.15
CA TYR A 84 18.40 -2.19 4.39
C TYR A 84 18.56 -3.65 4.83
N ILE A 85 19.59 -4.31 4.33
CA ILE A 85 20.09 -5.54 4.94
C ILE A 85 20.90 -5.12 6.16
N ASP A 86 20.41 -5.46 7.35
CA ASP A 86 21.14 -5.28 8.61
C ASP A 86 22.33 -6.25 8.62
N THR A 87 23.44 -5.83 8.02
CA THR A 87 24.72 -6.55 8.11
C THR A 87 25.47 -6.01 9.30
N GLU A 88 25.72 -6.84 10.30
CA GLU A 88 26.76 -6.60 11.31
C GLU A 88 28.10 -6.53 10.57
N TYR A 89 28.60 -5.33 10.29
CA TYR A 89 29.99 -5.14 9.92
C TYR A 89 30.78 -4.85 11.19
N GLU A 90 31.69 -5.76 11.55
CA GLU A 90 32.74 -5.43 12.51
C GLU A 90 33.64 -4.37 11.87
N VAL A 91 33.61 -3.16 12.42
CA VAL A 91 34.63 -2.15 12.15
C VAL A 91 35.92 -2.69 12.75
N LYS A 92 36.78 -3.27 11.91
CA LYS A 92 38.17 -3.49 12.30
C LYS A 92 38.79 -2.11 12.44
N ASP A 93 38.97 -1.66 13.68
CA ASP A 93 39.87 -0.57 14.00
C ASP A 93 41.28 -1.04 13.58
N ASP A 94 41.71 -0.62 12.39
CA ASP A 94 43.12 -0.71 11.97
C ASP A 94 43.93 0.24 12.87
N LYS A 95 44.32 -0.26 14.04
CA LYS A 95 45.42 0.28 14.82
C LYS A 95 46.63 -0.61 14.59
N GLU A 96 47.77 0.05 14.33
CA GLU A 96 49.10 -0.48 13.98
C GLU A 96 49.25 -0.64 12.45
N GLU A 97 50.12 0.10 11.75
CA GLU A 97 51.55 0.28 12.02
C GLU A 97 52.02 1.73 11.70
N GLU A 98 52.36 2.50 12.75
CA GLU A 98 53.36 3.57 12.69
C GLU A 98 54.54 3.10 13.55
N THR A 99 55.48 2.36 12.95
CA THR A 99 56.84 2.13 13.48
C THR A 99 57.82 1.95 12.35
#